data_AF-A0A920MKH9-F1
#
_entry.id   AF-A0A920MKH9-F1
#
_cell.length_a   1.000
_cell.length_b   1.000
_cell.length_c   1.000
_cell.angle_alpha   90.00
_cell.angle_beta   90.00
_cell.angle_gamma   90.00
#
_symmetry.space_group_name_H-M   'P 1'
#
loop_
_entity.id
_entity.type
_entity.pdbx_description
1 polymer ?
#
loop_
_entity_poly.entity_id
_entity_poly.type
_entity_poly.pdbx_seq_one_letter_code
_entity_poly.pdbx_strand_id
1 'polypeptide(L)'
;MRLEIERDISQLSFSDFSASVDSNDEEKNTFAGNPEIVQEKLWRYDLNLEYRLPNDLGVINSQIYYRDAEDHIDRIDVSPSPNDLRSARGNIGDGKWYGVSFDISAKLDPLKIQKALFTTRLRKLGF
;
A
#
# COMPACT_ATOMS: atom_id res chain seq x y z
N MET A 1 -19.12 -12.60 0.80
CA MET A 1 -17.65 -12.70 0.90
C MET A 1 -17.02 -12.27 -0.41
N ARG A 2 -15.82 -11.70 -0.37
CA ARG A 2 -15.03 -11.34 -1.57
C ARG A 2 -13.59 -11.79 -1.35
N LEU A 3 -13.07 -12.55 -2.31
CA LEU A 3 -11.66 -12.93 -2.39
C LEU A 3 -11.09 -12.30 -3.66
N GLU A 4 -9.91 -11.71 -3.55
CA GLU A 4 -9.17 -11.12 -4.65
C GLU A 4 -7.70 -11.56 -4.58
N ILE A 5 -7.18 -11.93 -5.73
CA ILE A 5 -5.77 -12.29 -5.93
C ILE A 5 -5.34 -11.57 -7.21
N GLU A 6 -4.39 -10.66 -7.08
CA GLU A 6 -3.89 -9.82 -8.16
C GLU A 6 -2.37 -9.90 -8.24
N ARG A 7 -1.84 -9.93 -9.46
CA ARG A 7 -0.43 -9.71 -9.74
C ARG A 7 -0.30 -8.46 -10.60
N ASP A 8 0.38 -7.46 -10.06
CA ASP A 8 0.72 -6.22 -10.73
C ASP A 8 2.20 -6.24 -11.13
N ILE A 9 2.52 -5.75 -12.33
CA ILE A 9 3.88 -5.59 -12.83
C ILE A 9 4.01 -4.16 -13.32
N SER A 10 4.80 -3.37 -12.58
CA SER A 10 4.96 -1.94 -12.85
C SER A 10 5.63 -1.71 -14.21
N GLN A 11 5.14 -0.75 -14.97
CA GLN A 11 5.82 -0.27 -16.17
C GLN A 11 6.84 0.80 -15.81
N LEU A 12 8.02 0.72 -16.42
CA LEU A 12 9.04 1.75 -16.31
C LEU A 12 8.74 2.88 -17.30
N SER A 13 8.86 4.12 -16.83
CA SER A 13 8.85 5.29 -17.70
C SER A 13 10.26 5.54 -18.26
N PHE A 14 10.36 6.13 -19.45
CA PHE A 14 11.65 6.45 -20.05
C PHE A 14 12.53 7.34 -19.15
N SER A 15 11.90 8.26 -18.41
CA SER A 15 12.55 9.12 -17.41
C SER A 15 13.14 8.37 -16.22
N ASP A 16 12.73 7.12 -15.95
CA ASP A 16 13.23 6.34 -14.83
C ASP A 16 14.67 5.84 -15.08
N PHE A 17 15.01 5.59 -16.35
CA PHE A 17 16.31 5.06 -16.76
C PHE A 17 17.14 6.00 -17.64
N SER A 18 16.56 7.10 -18.15
CA SER A 18 17.28 8.13 -18.89
C SER A 18 17.52 9.37 -18.00
N ALA A 19 18.72 9.93 -18.05
CA ALA A 19 19.01 11.18 -17.37
C ALA A 19 18.46 12.34 -18.20
N SER A 20 17.52 13.13 -17.66
CA SER A 20 17.16 14.43 -18.22
C SER A 20 17.90 15.52 -17.46
N VAL A 21 18.71 16.29 -18.17
CA VAL A 21 19.37 17.49 -17.62
C VAL A 21 18.42 18.66 -17.85
N ASP A 22 17.65 19.05 -16.83
CA ASP A 22 17.01 20.37 -16.85
C ASP A 22 18.09 21.40 -16.47
N SER A 23 18.54 22.16 -17.45
CA SER A 23 19.65 23.10 -17.33
C SER A 23 19.24 24.47 -16.77
N ASN A 24 17.99 24.66 -16.35
CA ASN A 24 17.45 25.96 -15.90
C ASN A 24 17.17 26.05 -14.39
N ASP A 25 17.40 25.01 -13.60
CA ASP A 25 17.11 25.01 -12.17
C ASP A 25 18.40 25.05 -11.33
N GLU A 26 18.54 26.09 -10.49
CA GLU A 26 19.71 26.30 -9.61
C GLU A 26 19.70 25.35 -8.40
N GLU A 27 18.60 24.62 -8.16
CA GLU A 27 18.53 23.47 -7.26
C GLU A 27 18.85 22.17 -8.02
N LYS A 28 20.14 21.85 -8.17
CA LYS A 28 20.62 20.66 -8.90
C LYS A 28 20.32 19.31 -8.21
N ASN A 29 19.07 19.03 -7.85
CA ASN A 29 18.60 17.64 -7.72
C ASN A 29 18.46 17.05 -9.12
N THR A 30 19.61 16.84 -9.78
CA THR A 30 19.65 16.28 -11.14
C THR A 30 19.14 14.85 -11.03
N PHE A 31 17.88 14.59 -11.42
CA PHE A 31 17.32 13.26 -11.54
C PHE A 31 18.22 12.44 -12.48
N ALA A 32 19.12 11.66 -11.90
CA ALA A 32 19.87 10.70 -12.67
C ALA A 32 18.88 9.60 -13.06
N GLY A 33 18.78 9.27 -14.34
CA GLY A 33 18.17 8.01 -14.72
C GLY A 33 18.96 6.86 -14.11
N ASN A 34 18.27 5.79 -13.72
CA ASN A 34 18.89 4.56 -13.24
C ASN A 34 18.75 3.47 -14.31
N PRO A 35 19.79 3.20 -15.14
CA PRO A 35 19.72 2.18 -16.18
C PRO A 35 19.59 0.75 -15.63
N GLU A 36 19.86 0.56 -14.33
CA GLU A 36 19.74 -0.75 -13.65
C GLU A 36 18.34 -0.98 -13.07
N ILE A 37 17.42 -0.01 -13.17
CA ILE A 37 16.07 -0.16 -12.64
C ILE A 37 15.31 -1.29 -13.36
N VAL A 38 14.71 -2.18 -12.58
CA VAL A 38 13.86 -3.27 -13.07
C VAL A 38 12.41 -3.04 -12.66
N GLN A 39 11.49 -3.74 -13.33
CA GLN A 39 10.05 -3.65 -13.04
C GLN A 39 9.73 -4.26 -11.68
N GLU A 40 9.05 -3.49 -10.82
CA GLU A 40 8.46 -3.99 -9.58
C GLU A 40 7.36 -5.01 -9.89
N LYS A 41 7.32 -6.10 -9.12
CA LYS A 41 6.24 -7.09 -9.16
C LYS A 41 5.54 -7.09 -7.80
N LEU A 42 4.22 -6.94 -7.79
CA LEU A 42 3.44 -6.91 -6.57
C LEU A 42 2.33 -7.96 -6.62
N TRP A 43 2.36 -8.89 -5.67
CA TRP A 43 1.23 -9.77 -5.40
C TRP A 43 0.33 -9.16 -4.34
N ARG A 44 -0.98 -9.17 -4.59
CA ARG A 44 -2.01 -8.74 -3.64
C ARG A 44 -3.00 -9.86 -3.38
N TYR A 45 -3.19 -10.16 -2.10
CA TYR A 45 -4.18 -11.11 -1.63
C TYR A 45 -5.12 -10.38 -0.67
N ASP A 46 -6.43 -10.42 -0.96
CA ASP A 46 -7.45 -9.73 -0.17
C ASP A 46 -8.63 -10.66 0.11
N LEU A 47 -8.99 -10.79 1.38
CA LEU A 47 -10.17 -11.51 1.84
C LEU A 47 -11.06 -10.55 2.63
N ASN A 48 -12.30 -10.40 2.18
CA ASN A 48 -13.32 -9.59 2.84
C ASN A 48 -14.54 -10.45 3.18
N LEU A 49 -14.93 -10.46 4.45
CA LEU A 49 -16.09 -11.17 4.98
C LEU A 49 -17.06 -10.15 5.57
N GLU A 50 -18.31 -10.20 5.12
CA GLU A 50 -19.40 -9.42 5.70
C GLU A 50 -20.49 -10.38 6.14
N TYR A 51 -20.96 -10.22 7.37
CA TYR A 51 -22.09 -10.94 7.93
C TYR A 51 -23.13 -9.96 8.46
N ARG A 52 -24.35 -10.03 7.93
CA ARG A 52 -25.48 -9.22 8.38
C ARG A 52 -26.20 -9.95 9.50
N LEU A 53 -26.37 -9.28 10.63
CA LEU A 53 -27.13 -9.83 11.75
C LEU A 53 -28.62 -9.92 11.36
N PRO A 54 -29.34 -10.97 11.80
CA PRO A 54 -30.77 -11.11 11.52
C PRO A 54 -31.60 -9.90 11.99
N ASN A 55 -32.79 -9.72 11.41
CA ASN A 55 -33.73 -8.65 11.79
C ASN A 55 -33.13 -7.23 11.72
N ASP A 56 -32.19 -7.01 10.80
CA ASP A 56 -31.47 -5.74 10.63
C ASP A 56 -30.82 -5.25 11.93
N LEU A 57 -30.37 -6.19 12.77
CA LEU A 57 -29.70 -5.89 14.04
C LEU A 57 -28.32 -5.28 13.83
N GLY A 58 -27.72 -5.40 12.65
CA GLY A 58 -26.41 -4.83 12.38
C GLY A 58 -25.57 -5.63 11.40
N VAL A 59 -24.26 -5.39 11.43
CA VAL A 59 -23.28 -5.98 10.53
C VAL A 59 -21.95 -6.23 11.24
N ILE A 60 -21.31 -7.32 10.86
CA ILE A 60 -19.93 -7.66 11.21
C ILE A 60 -19.14 -7.69 9.90
N ASN A 61 -18.02 -6.99 9.85
CA ASN A 61 -17.13 -6.97 8.70
C ASN A 61 -15.69 -7.32 9.15
N SER A 62 -15.04 -8.19 8.39
CA SER A 62 -13.64 -8.57 8.57
C SER A 62 -12.90 -8.44 7.25
N GLN A 63 -11.72 -7.82 7.28
CA GLN A 63 -10.81 -7.74 6.13
C GLN A 63 -9.44 -8.30 6.54
N ILE A 64 -8.85 -9.12 5.68
CA ILE A 64 -7.47 -9.57 5.78
C ILE A 64 -6.81 -9.27 4.43
N TYR A 65 -5.60 -8.74 4.47
CA TYR A 65 -4.82 -8.53 3.26
C TYR A 65 -3.35 -8.91 3.48
N TYR A 66 -2.70 -9.39 2.42
CA TYR A 66 -1.27 -9.65 2.35
C TYR A 66 -0.71 -9.13 1.03
N ARG A 67 0.52 -8.60 1.07
CA ARG A 67 1.21 -7.97 -0.04
C ARG A 67 2.65 -8.48 -0.05
N ASP A 68 3.12 -8.87 -1.23
CA ASP A 68 4.48 -9.33 -1.48
C ASP A 68 5.02 -8.55 -2.67
N ALA A 69 5.96 -7.65 -2.41
CA ALA A 69 6.62 -6.83 -3.40
C ALA A 69 8.04 -7.37 -3.64
N GLU A 70 8.34 -7.64 -4.90
CA GLU A 70 9.67 -7.96 -5.39
C GLU A 70 10.19 -6.76 -6.18
N ASP A 71 11.46 -6.42 -5.98
CA ASP A 71 12.09 -5.27 -6.65
C ASP A 71 11.34 -3.95 -6.40
N HIS A 72 10.93 -3.66 -5.15
CA HIS A 72 10.13 -2.46 -4.84
C HIS A 72 10.85 -1.17 -5.26
N ILE A 73 10.20 -0.30 -6.04
CA ILE A 73 10.82 0.92 -6.56
C ILE A 73 10.57 2.09 -5.62
N ASP A 74 11.65 2.69 -5.10
CA ASP A 74 11.63 3.94 -4.34
C ASP A 74 12.80 4.86 -4.77
N ARG A 75 13.05 5.95 -4.06
CA ARG A 75 14.20 6.84 -4.29
C ARG A 75 15.45 6.26 -3.63
N ILE A 76 16.49 6.12 -4.43
CA ILE A 76 17.85 5.75 -3.99
C ILE A 76 18.78 6.96 -4.07
N ASP A 77 19.78 6.96 -3.18
CA ASP A 77 20.88 7.92 -3.21
C ASP A 77 21.90 7.50 -4.26
N VAL A 78 22.22 8.41 -5.18
CA VAL A 78 23.20 8.23 -6.26
C VAL A 78 24.21 9.38 -6.29
N SER A 79 24.43 10.01 -5.13
CA SER A 79 25.36 11.12 -4.95
C SER A 79 26.80 10.70 -5.30
N PRO A 80 27.45 11.31 -6.31
CA PRO A 80 28.85 11.02 -6.61
C PRO A 80 29.81 11.54 -5.53
N SER A 81 29.39 12.51 -4.70
CA SER A 81 30.17 13.02 -3.57
C SER A 81 29.27 13.66 -2.50
N PRO A 82 29.75 13.86 -1.26
CA PRO A 82 29.00 14.54 -0.20
C PRO A 82 28.57 15.98 -0.52
N ASN A 83 29.18 16.62 -1.52
CA ASN A 83 28.89 17.98 -1.94
C ASN A 83 28.07 18.05 -3.25
N ASP A 84 27.76 16.91 -3.85
CA ASP A 84 26.94 16.77 -5.04
C ASP A 84 25.90 15.68 -4.76
N LEU A 85 24.81 16.09 -4.10
CA LEU A 85 23.76 15.18 -3.69
C LEU A 85 22.82 14.89 -4.87
N ARG A 86 22.63 13.61 -5.19
CA ARG A 86 21.78 13.18 -6.31
C ARG A 86 20.88 12.02 -5.88
N SER A 87 19.69 11.96 -6.46
CA SER A 87 18.75 10.86 -6.26
C SER A 87 18.23 10.34 -7.58
N ALA A 88 17.95 9.04 -7.63
CA ALA A 88 17.29 8.38 -8.76
C ALA A 88 16.12 7.52 -8.25
N ARG A 89 15.20 7.13 -9.14
CA ARG A 89 14.33 5.99 -8.85
C ARG A 89 15.13 4.71 -8.98
N GLY A 90 14.91 3.76 -8.08
CA GLY A 90 15.62 2.49 -8.09
C GLY A 90 14.95 1.45 -7.21
N ASN A 91 15.30 0.18 -7.42
CA ASN A 91 14.77 -0.91 -6.63
C ASN A 91 15.46 -0.93 -5.25
N ILE A 92 14.68 -0.92 -4.17
CA ILE A 92 15.18 -0.98 -2.77
C ILE A 92 15.13 -2.39 -2.17
N GLY A 93 14.76 -3.38 -2.99
CA GLY A 93 14.64 -4.79 -2.61
C GLY A 93 13.21 -5.22 -2.35
N ASP A 94 13.07 -6.36 -1.65
CA ASP A 94 11.78 -7.00 -1.43
C ASP A 94 11.10 -6.49 -0.15
N GLY A 95 9.78 -6.45 -0.18
CA GLY A 95 8.97 -5.94 0.93
C GLY A 95 7.69 -6.74 1.10
N LYS A 96 7.31 -6.98 2.36
CA LYS A 96 6.07 -7.68 2.70
C LYS A 96 5.28 -6.84 3.66
N TRP A 97 3.97 -6.72 3.45
CA TRP A 97 3.10 -6.08 4.42
C TRP A 97 1.73 -6.71 4.42
N TYR A 98 1.10 -6.67 5.58
CA TYR A 98 -0.19 -7.32 5.79
C TYR A 98 -0.98 -6.57 6.84
N GLY A 99 -2.27 -6.88 6.87
CA GLY A 99 -3.13 -6.31 7.87
C GLY A 99 -4.43 -7.07 8.01
N VAL A 100 -5.03 -6.87 9.18
CA VAL A 100 -6.36 -7.37 9.49
C VAL A 100 -7.18 -6.24 10.10
N SER A 101 -8.43 -6.13 9.71
CA SER A 101 -9.41 -5.29 10.39
C SER A 101 -10.69 -6.07 10.69
N PHE A 102 -11.33 -5.66 11.78
CA PHE A 102 -12.57 -6.21 12.27
C PHE A 102 -13.48 -5.09 12.75
N ASP A 103 -14.69 -5.06 12.24
CA ASP A 103 -15.68 -4.01 12.43
C ASP A 103 -17.00 -4.63 12.87
N ILE A 104 -17.57 -4.13 13.97
CA ILE A 104 -18.93 -4.50 14.40
C ILE A 104 -19.75 -3.23 14.47
N SER A 105 -20.99 -3.32 13.99
CA SER A 105 -22.05 -2.36 14.25
C SER A 105 -23.32 -3.12 14.59
N ALA A 106 -23.90 -2.92 15.78
CA ALA A 106 -25.06 -3.66 16.25
C ALA A 106 -26.02 -2.79 17.07
N LYS A 107 -27.31 -2.89 16.79
CA LYS A 107 -28.40 -2.32 17.60
C LYS A 107 -28.47 -3.07 18.93
N LEU A 108 -28.68 -2.35 20.02
CA LEU A 108 -28.82 -2.92 21.37
C LEU A 108 -30.28 -3.19 21.76
N ASP A 109 -31.20 -3.21 20.78
CA ASP A 109 -32.61 -3.58 20.97
C ASP A 109 -32.78 -4.94 21.69
N PRO A 110 -31.98 -5.99 21.41
CA PRO A 110 -32.06 -7.26 22.15
C PRO A 110 -31.72 -7.13 23.65
N LEU A 111 -30.95 -6.10 24.03
CA LEU A 111 -30.62 -5.78 25.43
C LEU A 111 -31.64 -4.83 26.07
N LYS A 112 -32.77 -4.55 25.39
CA LYS A 112 -33.82 -3.59 25.78
C LYS A 112 -33.32 -2.14 25.88
N ILE A 113 -32.17 -1.84 25.29
CA ILE A 113 -31.65 -0.47 25.21
C ILE A 113 -32.12 0.13 23.90
N GLN A 114 -33.28 0.79 23.96
CA GLN A 114 -33.94 1.32 22.77
C GLN A 114 -33.09 2.41 22.10
N LYS A 115 -33.01 2.35 20.76
CA LYS A 115 -32.31 3.34 19.93
C LYS A 115 -30.81 3.46 20.20
N ALA A 116 -30.21 2.48 20.87
CA ALA A 116 -28.77 2.44 21.10
C ALA A 116 -28.06 1.59 20.04
N LEU A 117 -26.90 2.09 19.59
CA LEU A 117 -26.03 1.44 18.62
C LEU A 117 -24.65 1.22 19.25
N PHE A 118 -24.16 -0.01 19.21
CA PHE A 118 -22.80 -0.35 19.56
C PHE A 118 -21.96 -0.43 18.28
N THR A 119 -20.81 0.25 18.27
CA THR A 119 -19.85 0.14 17.18
C THR A 119 -18.43 -0.01 17.72
N THR A 120 -17.65 -0.88 17.08
CA THR A 120 -16.22 -1.03 17.37
C THR A 120 -15.47 -1.38 16.11
N ARG A 121 -14.23 -0.90 16.01
CA ARG A 121 -13.29 -1.18 14.93
C ARG A 121 -11.93 -1.52 15.53
N LEU A 122 -11.38 -2.65 15.13
CA LEU A 122 -10.02 -3.09 15.46
C LEU A 122 -9.24 -3.22 14.17
N ARG A 123 -7.96 -2.80 14.19
CA ARG A 123 -7.05 -2.93 13.05
C ARG A 123 -5.65 -3.27 13.55
N LYS A 124 -4.98 -4.20 12.87
CA LYS A 124 -3.56 -4.48 13.05
C LYS A 124 -2.86 -4.47 11.70
N LEU A 125 -1.68 -3.86 11.67
CA LEU A 125 -0.80 -3.77 10.51
C LEU A 125 0.52 -4.47 10.87
N GLY A 126 1.16 -5.09 9.89
CA GLY A 126 2.50 -5.66 9.97
C GLY A 126 3.28 -5.44 8.67
N PHE A 127 4.60 -5.39 8.79
CA PHE A 127 5.59 -5.24 7.73
C PHE A 127 6.79 -6.14 8.05
#